data_AF-A0A139DPF2-F1
#
_entry.id   AF-A0A139DPF2-F1
#
_cell.length_a   1.000
_cell.length_b   1.000
_cell.length_c   1.000
_cell.angle_alpha   90.00
_cell.angle_beta   90.00
_cell.angle_gamma   90.00
#
_symmetry.space_group_name_H-M   'P 1'
#
loop_
_entity.id
_entity.type
_entity.pdbx_description
1 polymer ?
#
loop_
_entity_poly.entity_id
_entity_poly.type
_entity_poly.pdbx_seq_one_letter_code
_entity_poly.pdbx_strand_id
1 'polypeptide(L)'
;MTQPLQKTPAPPIFVVYDANDAAQIIRITRDADVGDQMRQAGHQVFETDPVIAASQLYLTPSLYETLDDPTWAIVARGMKDLLDRHLVNMEGEREGPFFDNGTPLDLPEEAARLRLFRLAQFPAPANLEAQRELTELLMAYKNTRGVDKGLFTEQSLKMASWEEMLEEDAGDLRSTGSEIQTLHHDIKRANDALAAKGEQAPREDQIEEMRLVHEMTELDMQIDTIERRMILKENEQAANELSEALAEDHPDDQGAPRHLHG
;
A
#
# COMPACT_ATOMS: atom_id res chain seq x y z
N MET A 1 24.04 -4.46 -41.41
CA MET A 1 22.81 -3.66 -41.51
C MET A 1 21.74 -4.36 -40.68
N THR A 2 21.59 -3.98 -39.41
CA THR A 2 20.57 -4.51 -38.51
C THR A 2 19.29 -3.71 -38.74
N GLN A 3 18.21 -4.36 -39.17
CA GLN A 3 16.91 -3.71 -39.23
C GLN A 3 16.48 -3.32 -37.81
N PRO A 4 15.99 -2.08 -37.60
CA PRO A 4 15.45 -1.70 -36.30
C PRO A 4 14.25 -2.58 -35.99
N LEU A 5 14.26 -3.22 -34.81
CA LEU A 5 13.12 -3.95 -34.26
C LEU A 5 11.89 -3.03 -34.29
N GLN A 6 10.90 -3.38 -35.09
CA GLN A 6 9.60 -2.71 -35.06
C GLN A 6 9.04 -2.92 -33.64
N LYS A 7 8.96 -1.84 -32.85
CA LYS A 7 8.29 -1.86 -31.56
C LYS A 7 6.83 -2.17 -31.81
N THR A 8 6.36 -3.34 -31.38
CA THR A 8 4.94 -3.65 -31.33
C THR A 8 4.25 -2.56 -30.51
N PRO A 9 3.17 -1.92 -31.02
CA PRO A 9 2.43 -0.93 -30.24
C PRO A 9 1.96 -1.56 -28.93
N ALA A 10 1.96 -0.76 -27.85
CA ALA A 10 1.43 -1.22 -26.58
C ALA A 10 -0.04 -1.63 -26.77
N PRO A 11 -0.50 -2.70 -26.11
CA PRO A 11 -1.91 -3.08 -26.16
C PRO A 11 -2.78 -1.91 -25.66
N PRO A 12 -3.98 -1.72 -26.24
CA PRO A 12 -4.87 -0.63 -25.87
C PRO A 12 -5.32 -0.75 -24.41
N ILE A 13 -5.51 0.41 -23.76
CA ILE A 13 -6.14 0.51 -22.45
C ILE A 13 -7.48 1.22 -22.61
N PHE A 14 -8.51 0.70 -21.96
CA PHE A 14 -9.85 1.28 -21.94
C PHE A 14 -10.13 1.89 -20.57
N VAL A 15 -10.60 3.14 -20.58
CA VAL A 15 -11.15 3.82 -19.39
C VAL A 15 -12.65 3.92 -19.54
N VAL A 16 -13.36 3.45 -18.52
CA VAL A 16 -14.83 3.34 -18.50
C VAL A 16 -15.39 4.34 -17.50
N TYR A 17 -16.30 5.20 -17.97
CA TYR A 17 -17.01 6.18 -17.16
C TYR A 17 -18.45 5.73 -16.91
N ASP A 18 -19.01 6.11 -15.75
CA ASP A 18 -20.37 5.78 -15.38
C ASP A 18 -21.38 6.35 -16.39
N ALA A 19 -22.46 5.61 -16.64
CA ALA A 19 -23.50 6.05 -17.58
C ALA A 19 -24.35 7.20 -17.03
N ASN A 20 -24.45 7.30 -15.70
CA ASN A 20 -25.21 8.30 -14.98
C ASN A 20 -24.33 9.47 -14.52
N ASP A 21 -23.01 9.28 -14.45
CA ASP A 21 -22.04 10.32 -14.14
C ASP A 21 -20.80 10.22 -15.04
N ALA A 22 -20.74 11.08 -16.06
CA ALA A 22 -19.64 11.11 -17.02
C ALA A 22 -18.29 11.57 -16.42
N ALA A 23 -18.27 12.08 -15.19
CA ALA A 23 -17.03 12.41 -14.49
C ALA A 23 -16.48 11.22 -13.67
N GLN A 24 -17.32 10.23 -13.37
CA GLN A 24 -16.93 9.10 -12.53
C GLN A 24 -16.33 7.98 -13.37
N ILE A 25 -15.06 7.66 -13.12
CA ILE A 25 -14.43 6.46 -13.68
C ILE A 25 -14.82 5.27 -12.81
N ILE A 26 -15.28 4.21 -13.45
CA ILE A 26 -15.71 2.97 -12.76
C ILE A 26 -14.81 1.79 -13.07
N ARG A 27 -13.99 1.87 -14.13
CA ARG A 27 -13.06 0.80 -14.50
C ARG A 27 -11.94 1.30 -15.41
N ILE A 28 -10.77 0.71 -15.23
CA ILE A 28 -9.67 0.73 -16.20
C ILE A 28 -9.36 -0.73 -16.56
N THR A 29 -9.27 -1.06 -17.85
CA THR A 29 -9.00 -2.44 -18.29
C THR A 29 -8.27 -2.48 -19.62
N ARG A 30 -7.47 -3.51 -19.84
CA ARG A 30 -6.90 -3.85 -21.16
C ARG A 30 -7.74 -4.83 -21.96
N ASP A 31 -8.82 -5.36 -21.37
CA ASP A 31 -9.69 -6.35 -21.98
C ASP A 31 -10.74 -5.66 -22.86
N ALA A 32 -10.63 -5.87 -24.18
CA ALA A 32 -11.55 -5.30 -25.15
C ALA A 32 -12.97 -5.83 -24.99
N ASP A 33 -13.14 -7.11 -24.60
CA ASP A 33 -14.46 -7.70 -24.42
C ASP A 33 -15.17 -7.06 -23.23
N VAL A 34 -14.44 -6.75 -22.15
CA VAL A 34 -14.97 -5.97 -21.02
C VAL A 34 -15.35 -4.57 -21.45
N GLY A 35 -14.51 -3.90 -22.27
CA GLY A 35 -14.82 -2.59 -22.82
C GLY A 35 -16.10 -2.59 -23.66
N ASP A 36 -16.29 -3.59 -24.51
CA ASP A 36 -17.48 -3.74 -25.34
C ASP A 36 -18.74 -4.03 -24.52
N GLN A 37 -18.64 -4.89 -23.49
CA GLN A 37 -19.72 -5.14 -22.54
C GLN A 37 -20.16 -3.87 -21.81
N MET A 38 -19.21 -3.06 -21.33
CA MET A 38 -19.50 -1.79 -20.66
C MET A 38 -20.18 -0.80 -21.60
N ARG A 39 -19.73 -0.72 -22.86
CA ARG A 39 -20.36 0.12 -23.88
C ARG A 39 -21.81 -0.31 -24.16
N GLN A 40 -22.07 -1.61 -24.24
CA GLN A 40 -23.43 -2.15 -24.42
C GLN A 40 -24.34 -1.85 -23.21
N ALA A 41 -23.79 -1.77 -22.01
CA ALA A 41 -24.49 -1.36 -20.80
C ALA A 41 -24.75 0.17 -20.71
N GLY A 42 -24.30 0.95 -21.70
CA GLY A 42 -24.54 2.41 -21.77
C GLY A 42 -23.43 3.27 -21.18
N HIS A 43 -22.34 2.67 -20.70
CA HIS A 43 -21.18 3.41 -20.21
C HIS A 43 -20.37 4.05 -21.34
N GLN A 44 -19.69 5.15 -21.03
CA GLN A 44 -18.74 5.75 -21.97
C GLN A 44 -17.40 5.03 -21.85
N VAL A 45 -16.86 4.55 -22.98
CA VAL A 45 -15.62 3.77 -23.02
C VAL A 45 -14.65 4.41 -24.00
N PHE A 46 -13.50 4.84 -23.48
CA PHE A 46 -12.45 5.47 -24.28
C PHE A 46 -11.22 4.59 -24.33
N GLU A 47 -10.76 4.29 -25.54
CA GLU A 47 -9.43 3.74 -25.76
C GLU A 47 -8.39 4.85 -25.54
N THR A 48 -7.35 4.55 -24.77
CA THR A 48 -6.38 5.54 -24.33
C THR A 48 -4.96 4.98 -24.21
N ASP A 49 -4.00 5.90 -24.09
CA ASP A 49 -2.60 5.59 -23.84
C ASP A 49 -2.37 5.24 -22.36
N PRO A 50 -1.45 4.32 -22.03
CA PRO A 50 -1.13 3.96 -20.65
C PRO A 50 -0.83 5.14 -19.72
N VAL A 51 -0.24 6.23 -20.23
CA VAL A 51 0.06 7.42 -19.42
C VAL A 51 -1.22 8.17 -19.03
N ILE A 52 -2.23 8.19 -19.90
CA ILE A 52 -3.53 8.78 -19.57
C ILE A 52 -4.25 7.93 -18.53
N ALA A 53 -4.27 6.60 -18.70
CA ALA A 53 -4.82 5.69 -17.69
C ALA A 53 -4.11 5.82 -16.33
N ALA A 54 -2.78 5.95 -16.35
CA ALA A 54 -1.98 6.23 -15.17
C ALA A 54 -2.31 7.58 -14.53
N SER A 55 -2.59 8.62 -15.32
CA SER A 55 -3.01 9.92 -14.77
C SER A 55 -4.38 9.84 -14.08
N GLN A 56 -5.30 9.00 -14.57
CA GLN A 56 -6.58 8.76 -13.92
C GLN A 56 -6.40 8.02 -12.59
N LEU A 57 -5.55 6.99 -12.56
CA LEU A 57 -5.22 6.28 -11.33
C LEU A 57 -4.48 7.19 -10.33
N TYR A 58 -3.60 8.07 -10.80
CA TYR A 58 -2.94 9.08 -9.98
C TYR A 58 -3.96 9.97 -9.26
N LEU A 59 -4.93 10.51 -9.99
CA LEU A 59 -5.96 11.38 -9.44
C LEU A 59 -6.99 10.65 -8.57
N THR A 60 -7.25 9.37 -8.86
CA THR A 60 -8.19 8.54 -8.10
C THR A 60 -7.54 7.20 -7.74
N PRO A 61 -6.72 7.15 -6.68
CA PRO A 61 -5.94 5.96 -6.36
C PRO A 61 -6.80 4.71 -6.15
N SER A 62 -7.99 4.84 -5.58
CA SER A 62 -8.94 3.72 -5.35
C SER A 62 -9.34 2.96 -6.62
N LEU A 63 -9.10 3.49 -7.82
CA LEU A 63 -9.34 2.78 -9.07
C LEU A 63 -8.53 1.48 -9.20
N TYR A 64 -7.46 1.28 -8.41
CA TYR A 64 -6.73 0.01 -8.38
C TYR A 64 -7.63 -1.20 -8.07
N GLU A 65 -8.70 -0.99 -7.30
CA GLU A 65 -9.66 -2.05 -6.96
C GLU A 65 -10.38 -2.61 -8.20
N THR A 66 -10.42 -1.84 -9.29
CA THR A 66 -11.06 -2.21 -10.56
C THR A 66 -10.09 -2.82 -11.58
N LEU A 67 -8.78 -2.68 -11.35
CA LEU A 67 -7.73 -3.18 -12.23
C LEU A 67 -7.57 -4.70 -12.09
N ASP A 68 -7.39 -5.39 -13.21
CA ASP A 68 -6.78 -6.72 -13.20
C ASP A 68 -5.25 -6.62 -13.28
N ASP A 69 -4.55 -7.70 -12.93
CA ASP A 69 -3.09 -7.72 -12.91
C ASP A 69 -2.46 -7.44 -14.30
N PRO A 70 -2.97 -8.02 -15.40
CA PRO A 70 -2.47 -7.69 -16.74
C PRO A 70 -2.63 -6.22 -17.14
N THR A 71 -3.69 -5.54 -16.69
CA THR A 71 -3.92 -4.10 -16.90
C THR A 71 -2.96 -3.29 -16.04
N TRP A 72 -2.78 -3.66 -14.77
CA TRP A 72 -1.86 -2.98 -13.87
C TRP A 72 -0.43 -2.97 -14.40
N ALA A 73 0.08 -4.07 -14.95
CA ALA A 73 1.42 -4.12 -15.54
C ALA A 73 1.66 -3.06 -16.65
N ILE A 74 0.60 -2.66 -17.36
CA ILE A 74 0.65 -1.61 -18.38
C ILE A 74 0.53 -0.22 -17.73
N VAL A 75 -0.42 -0.05 -16.80
CA VAL A 75 -0.67 1.22 -16.11
C VAL A 75 0.52 1.62 -15.23
N ALA A 76 1.18 0.68 -14.55
CA ALA A 76 2.38 0.91 -13.74
C ALA A 76 3.53 1.51 -14.57
N ARG A 77 3.68 1.07 -15.82
CA ARG A 77 4.62 1.68 -16.77
C ARG A 77 4.18 3.10 -17.14
N GLY A 78 2.90 3.30 -17.39
CA GLY A 78 2.32 4.64 -17.61
C GLY A 78 2.58 5.60 -16.44
N MET A 79 2.57 5.11 -15.19
CA MET A 79 2.89 5.94 -14.01
C MET A 79 4.36 6.37 -14.00
N LYS A 80 5.28 5.49 -14.43
CA LYS A 80 6.69 5.86 -14.60
C LYS A 80 6.86 6.96 -15.64
N ASP A 81 6.26 6.77 -16.81
CA ASP A 81 6.33 7.75 -17.90
C ASP A 81 5.66 9.08 -17.50
N LEU A 82 4.60 9.04 -16.69
CA LEU A 82 3.95 10.22 -16.11
C LEU A 82 4.90 10.97 -15.18
N LEU A 83 5.59 10.27 -14.26
CA LEU A 83 6.60 10.85 -13.39
C LEU A 83 7.72 11.52 -14.18
N ASP A 84 8.26 10.84 -15.19
CA ASP A 84 9.33 11.38 -16.05
C ASP A 84 8.88 12.69 -16.72
N ARG A 85 7.62 12.79 -17.16
CA ARG A 85 7.05 14.04 -17.72
C ARG A 85 6.92 15.15 -16.68
N HIS A 86 6.55 14.84 -15.44
CA HIS A 86 6.48 15.83 -14.37
C HIS A 86 7.88 16.34 -13.98
N LEU A 87 8.88 15.47 -13.92
CA LEU A 87 10.25 15.83 -13.56
C LEU A 87 10.89 16.79 -14.58
N VAL A 88 10.56 16.65 -15.87
CA VAL A 88 11.06 17.52 -16.95
C VAL A 88 10.42 18.92 -16.90
N ASN A 89 9.17 19.03 -16.46
CA ASN A 89 8.40 20.27 -16.55
C ASN A 89 8.46 21.15 -15.29
N MET A 90 9.08 20.70 -14.20
CA MET A 90 9.13 21.45 -12.93
C MET A 90 10.49 22.14 -12.72
N GLU A 91 10.56 23.42 -13.07
CA GLU A 91 11.60 24.38 -12.65
C GLU A 91 11.09 25.15 -11.42
N GLY A 92 11.36 24.70 -10.19
CA GLY A 92 10.91 25.37 -8.96
C GLY A 92 11.16 24.60 -7.66
N GLU A 93 10.83 25.22 -6.52
CA GLU A 93 10.85 24.60 -5.18
C GLU A 93 9.95 23.36 -5.19
N ARG A 94 10.55 22.18 -4.98
CA ARG A 94 9.84 20.90 -4.95
C ARG A 94 9.27 20.68 -3.56
N GLU A 95 7.95 20.58 -3.47
CA GLU A 95 7.30 19.88 -2.35
C GLU A 95 7.85 18.45 -2.35
N GLY A 96 8.43 18.02 -1.23
CA GLY A 96 9.00 16.69 -1.06
C GLY A 96 7.93 15.60 -1.15
N PRO A 97 8.32 14.31 -1.25
CA PRO A 97 7.36 13.23 -1.11
C PRO A 97 6.72 13.29 0.28
N PHE A 98 5.48 12.85 0.40
CA PHE A 98 4.80 12.73 1.69
C PHE A 98 5.44 11.64 2.56
N PHE A 99 5.99 10.61 1.92
CA PHE A 99 6.73 9.52 2.57
C PHE A 99 8.20 9.57 2.15
N ASP A 100 9.04 10.08 3.04
CA ASP A 100 10.47 10.29 2.75
C ASP A 100 11.30 9.01 2.73
N ASN A 101 10.83 7.95 3.38
CA ASN A 101 11.64 6.76 3.65
C ASN A 101 11.50 5.65 2.60
N GLY A 102 10.58 5.76 1.64
CA GLY A 102 10.23 4.69 0.70
C GLY A 102 9.13 3.75 1.23
N THR A 103 8.91 2.65 0.51
CA THR A 103 7.87 1.64 0.80
C THR A 103 8.49 0.27 1.07
N PRO A 104 8.37 -0.29 2.29
CA PRO A 104 8.79 -1.66 2.58
C PRO A 104 8.07 -2.67 1.67
N LEU A 105 8.81 -3.68 1.18
CA LEU A 105 8.29 -4.65 0.20
C LEU A 105 7.28 -5.64 0.81
N ASP A 106 7.33 -5.84 2.12
CA ASP A 106 6.49 -6.71 2.92
C ASP A 106 5.46 -5.90 3.75
N LEU A 107 5.26 -4.62 3.42
CA LEU A 107 4.27 -3.77 4.08
C LEU A 107 2.88 -4.46 4.06
N PRO A 108 2.22 -4.62 5.22
CA PRO A 108 0.91 -5.26 5.30
C PRO A 108 -0.15 -4.56 4.45
N GLU A 109 -1.12 -5.30 3.91
CA GLU A 109 -2.16 -4.77 3.02
C GLU A 109 -2.90 -3.57 3.62
N GLU A 110 -3.29 -3.66 4.90
CA GLU A 110 -4.00 -2.59 5.61
C GLU A 110 -3.17 -1.29 5.67
N ALA A 111 -1.86 -1.41 5.93
CA ALA A 111 -0.95 -0.27 5.99
C ALA A 111 -0.74 0.33 4.60
N ALA A 112 -0.59 -0.52 3.57
CA ALA A 112 -0.49 -0.08 2.18
C ALA A 112 -1.75 0.70 1.72
N ARG A 113 -2.96 0.23 2.10
CA ARG A 113 -4.23 0.93 1.83
C ARG A 113 -4.28 2.29 2.53
N LEU A 114 -3.88 2.34 3.80
CA LEU A 114 -3.86 3.57 4.58
C LEU A 114 -2.91 4.61 3.96
N ARG A 115 -1.67 4.22 3.63
CA ARG A 115 -0.72 5.10 2.95
C ARG A 115 -1.25 5.59 1.62
N LEU A 116 -1.82 4.70 0.80
CA LEU A 116 -2.38 5.09 -0.50
C LEU A 116 -3.54 6.10 -0.36
N PHE A 117 -4.41 5.90 0.63
CA PHE A 117 -5.49 6.84 0.95
C PHE A 117 -4.96 8.22 1.35
N ARG A 118 -3.85 8.29 2.10
CA ARG A 118 -3.21 9.56 2.47
C ARG A 118 -2.61 10.28 1.27
N LEU A 119 -1.95 9.57 0.36
CA LEU A 119 -1.43 10.17 -0.88
C LEU A 119 -2.55 10.80 -1.73
N ALA A 120 -3.76 10.22 -1.71
CA ALA A 120 -4.91 10.78 -2.40
C ALA A 120 -5.36 12.14 -1.84
N GLN A 121 -5.14 12.40 -0.55
CA GLN A 121 -5.51 13.66 0.12
C GLN A 121 -4.49 14.78 -0.16
N PHE A 122 -3.25 14.40 -0.43
CA PHE A 122 -2.13 15.32 -0.71
C PHE A 122 -1.46 14.96 -2.04
N PRO A 123 -2.15 15.20 -3.17
CA PRO A 123 -1.59 14.88 -4.47
C PRO A 123 -0.40 15.81 -4.77
N ALA A 124 0.79 15.23 -4.83
CA ALA A 124 2.01 15.88 -5.29
C ALA A 124 2.70 14.99 -6.33
N PRO A 125 3.34 15.54 -7.38
CA PRO A 125 4.06 14.71 -8.34
C PRO A 125 5.19 13.89 -7.70
N ALA A 126 5.77 14.38 -6.59
CA ALA A 126 6.76 13.64 -5.80
C ALA A 126 6.19 12.34 -5.20
N ASN A 127 4.87 12.23 -5.04
CA ASN A 127 4.20 11.05 -4.48
C ASN A 127 3.96 9.95 -5.52
N LEU A 128 4.21 10.19 -6.82
CA LEU A 128 3.96 9.21 -7.88
C LEU A 128 4.73 7.89 -7.68
N GLU A 129 5.96 7.96 -7.18
CA GLU A 129 6.77 6.77 -6.90
C GLU A 129 6.16 5.93 -5.79
N ALA A 130 5.90 6.54 -4.63
CA ALA A 130 5.25 5.88 -3.50
C ALA A 130 3.87 5.33 -3.89
N GLN A 131 3.07 6.09 -4.66
CA GLN A 131 1.78 5.63 -5.13
C GLN A 131 1.90 4.39 -6.03
N ARG A 132 2.90 4.35 -6.93
CA ARG A 132 3.14 3.19 -7.79
C ARG A 132 3.51 1.95 -6.97
N GLU A 133 4.40 2.11 -5.99
CA GLU A 133 4.85 1.03 -5.10
C GLU A 133 3.70 0.48 -4.24
N LEU A 134 2.93 1.37 -3.60
CA LEU A 134 1.78 1.00 -2.79
C LEU A 134 0.69 0.30 -3.62
N THR A 135 0.44 0.78 -4.83
CA THR A 135 -0.51 0.13 -5.73
C THR A 135 -0.02 -1.27 -6.13
N GLU A 136 1.28 -1.43 -6.39
CA GLU A 136 1.86 -2.75 -6.67
C GLU A 136 1.71 -3.73 -5.51
N LEU A 137 1.94 -3.30 -4.26
CA LEU A 137 1.68 -4.13 -3.08
C LEU A 137 0.23 -4.61 -3.04
N LEU A 138 -0.72 -3.69 -3.21
CA LEU A 138 -2.15 -3.99 -3.17
C LEU A 138 -2.58 -4.91 -4.32
N MET A 139 -1.99 -4.74 -5.51
CA MET A 139 -2.21 -5.64 -6.64
C MET A 139 -1.60 -7.03 -6.39
N ALA A 140 -0.44 -7.12 -5.74
CA ALA A 140 0.17 -8.38 -5.34
C ALA A 140 -0.69 -9.15 -4.34
N TYR A 141 -1.21 -8.48 -3.30
CA TYR A 141 -2.16 -9.06 -2.34
C TYR A 141 -3.45 -9.53 -3.04
N LYS A 142 -4.09 -8.66 -3.82
CA LYS A 142 -5.34 -8.93 -4.54
C LYS A 142 -5.25 -10.17 -5.45
N ASN A 143 -4.10 -10.39 -6.07
CA ASN A 143 -3.88 -11.48 -7.02
C ASN A 143 -3.07 -12.65 -6.43
N THR A 144 -2.80 -12.64 -5.13
CA THR A 144 -2.04 -13.67 -4.41
C THR A 144 -0.72 -14.02 -5.12
N ARG A 145 0.03 -13.00 -5.53
CA ARG A 145 1.33 -13.15 -6.19
C ARG A 145 2.42 -12.41 -5.43
N GLY A 146 3.67 -12.70 -5.76
CA GLY A 146 4.80 -11.92 -5.28
C GLY A 146 4.79 -10.49 -5.86
N VAL A 147 5.38 -9.58 -5.11
CA VAL A 147 5.60 -8.17 -5.48
C VAL A 147 6.63 -8.08 -6.61
N ASP A 148 6.33 -7.29 -7.64
CA ASP A 148 7.28 -6.95 -8.70
C ASP A 148 8.27 -5.88 -8.22
N LYS A 149 9.44 -6.37 -7.76
CA LYS A 149 10.55 -5.53 -7.30
C LYS A 149 11.02 -4.52 -8.35
N GLY A 150 10.77 -4.76 -9.64
CA GLY A 150 11.12 -3.83 -10.71
C GLY A 150 10.30 -2.53 -10.72
N LEU A 151 9.19 -2.49 -9.97
CA LEU A 151 8.35 -1.30 -9.78
C LEU A 151 8.75 -0.45 -8.58
N PHE A 152 9.74 -0.87 -7.80
CA PHE A 152 10.21 -0.15 -6.61
C PHE A 152 11.44 0.69 -6.93
N THR A 153 11.55 1.81 -6.22
CA THR A 153 12.72 2.68 -6.22
C THR A 153 13.90 1.98 -5.55
N GLU A 154 15.11 2.45 -5.82
CA GLU A 154 16.31 1.92 -5.16
C GLU A 154 16.27 2.12 -3.64
N GLN A 155 15.63 3.19 -3.17
CA GLN A 155 15.49 3.47 -1.75
C GLN A 155 14.62 2.40 -1.08
N SER A 156 13.42 2.17 -1.60
CA SER A 156 12.50 1.14 -1.11
C SER A 156 13.11 -0.26 -1.13
N LEU A 157 13.90 -0.58 -2.16
CA LEU A 157 14.61 -1.87 -2.25
C LEU A 157 15.73 -2.05 -1.21
N LYS A 158 16.24 -0.97 -0.63
CA LYS A 158 17.31 -0.98 0.40
C LYS A 158 16.75 -0.84 1.81
N MET A 159 15.45 -0.60 1.97
CA MET A 159 14.82 -0.51 3.28
C MET A 159 14.86 -1.86 4.00
N ALA A 160 14.91 -1.79 5.32
CA ALA A 160 14.55 -2.92 6.17
C ALA A 160 13.11 -3.36 5.86
N SER A 161 12.85 -4.64 6.06
CA SER A 161 11.50 -5.17 6.00
C SER A 161 10.63 -4.53 7.09
N TRP A 162 9.33 -4.45 6.85
CA TRP A 162 8.37 -4.01 7.86
C TRP A 162 8.49 -4.84 9.13
N GLU A 163 8.71 -6.15 8.99
CA GLU A 163 8.92 -7.03 10.14
C GLU A 163 10.19 -6.68 10.94
N GLU A 164 11.31 -6.40 10.28
CA GLU A 164 12.56 -5.97 10.94
C GLU A 164 12.38 -4.63 11.65
N MET A 165 11.69 -3.67 11.01
CA MET A 165 11.38 -2.37 11.62
C MET A 165 10.56 -2.54 12.91
N LEU A 166 9.59 -3.46 12.92
CA LEU A 166 8.81 -3.78 14.13
C LEU A 166 9.69 -4.34 15.26
N GLU A 167 10.68 -5.16 14.93
CA GLU A 167 11.55 -5.81 15.93
C GLU A 167 12.56 -4.84 16.53
N GLU A 168 13.14 -3.95 15.72
CA GLU A 168 14.06 -2.92 16.17
C GLU A 168 13.35 -1.89 17.07
N ASP A 169 12.11 -1.51 16.73
CA ASP A 169 11.40 -0.43 17.40
C ASP A 169 10.51 -0.90 18.57
N ALA A 170 10.26 -2.21 18.75
CA ALA A 170 9.29 -2.74 19.73
C ALA A 170 9.43 -2.20 21.16
N GLY A 171 10.65 -1.82 21.58
CA GLY A 171 10.91 -1.21 22.88
C GLY A 171 10.63 0.30 22.98
N ASP A 172 10.62 1.02 21.85
CA ASP A 172 10.57 2.48 21.78
C ASP A 172 9.29 3.04 21.14
N LEU A 173 8.49 2.21 20.45
CA LEU A 173 7.24 2.63 19.77
C LEU A 173 6.29 3.45 20.67
N ARG A 174 6.18 3.10 21.96
CA ARG A 174 5.31 3.84 22.91
C ARG A 174 5.89 5.21 23.27
N SER A 175 7.22 5.34 23.34
CA SER A 175 7.88 6.62 23.57
C SER A 175 7.72 7.51 22.34
N THR A 176 8.04 6.99 21.15
CA THR A 176 7.84 7.66 19.87
C THR A 176 6.39 8.11 19.68
N GLY A 177 5.42 7.25 20.02
CA GLY A 177 4.00 7.59 19.97
C GLY A 177 3.63 8.76 20.90
N SER A 178 4.22 8.83 22.09
CA SER A 178 4.02 9.96 23.02
C SER A 178 4.62 11.26 22.48
N GLU A 179 5.78 11.19 21.81
CA GLU A 179 6.42 12.36 21.20
C GLU A 179 5.58 12.90 20.03
N ILE A 180 5.17 12.03 19.11
CA ILE A 180 4.30 12.39 17.98
C ILE A 180 2.97 12.96 18.48
N GLN A 181 2.36 12.35 19.50
CA GLN A 181 1.12 12.84 20.07
C GLN A 181 1.27 14.26 20.66
N THR A 182 2.42 14.55 21.28
CA THR A 182 2.73 15.89 21.81
C THR A 182 2.87 16.90 20.68
N LEU A 183 3.64 16.58 19.65
CA LEU A 183 3.82 17.42 18.47
C LEU A 183 2.48 17.70 17.77
N HIS A 184 1.67 16.66 17.57
CA HIS A 184 0.34 16.79 16.96
C HIS A 184 -0.56 17.70 17.80
N HIS A 185 -0.56 17.54 19.12
CA HIS A 185 -1.34 18.40 20.00
C HIS A 185 -0.90 19.87 19.89
N ASP A 186 0.40 20.14 19.81
CA ASP A 186 0.93 21.51 19.73
C ASP A 186 0.57 22.18 18.40
N ILE A 187 0.74 21.48 17.27
CA ILE A 187 0.35 21.97 15.93
C ILE A 187 -1.15 22.19 15.85
N LYS A 188 -1.94 21.20 16.27
CA LYS A 188 -3.40 21.32 16.27
C LYS A 188 -3.89 22.50 17.11
N ARG A 189 -3.30 22.70 18.29
CA ARG A 189 -3.63 23.86 19.15
C ARG A 189 -3.30 25.18 18.45
N ALA A 190 -2.20 25.26 17.72
CA ALA A 190 -1.84 26.46 16.95
C ALA A 190 -2.84 26.70 15.80
N ASN A 191 -3.20 25.64 15.06
CA ASN A 191 -4.18 25.69 13.97
C ASN A 191 -5.58 26.11 14.47
N ASP A 192 -6.04 25.53 15.58
CA ASP A 192 -7.32 25.88 16.22
C ASP A 192 -7.33 27.35 16.68
N ALA A 193 -6.21 27.87 17.18
CA ALA A 193 -6.09 29.26 17.61
C ALA A 193 -6.14 30.26 16.44
N LEU A 194 -5.63 29.89 15.25
CA LEU A 194 -5.79 30.65 14.02
C LEU A 194 -7.25 30.61 13.55
N ALA A 195 -7.86 29.43 13.53
CA ALA A 195 -9.26 29.26 13.15
C ALA A 195 -10.21 30.06 14.05
N ALA A 196 -9.95 30.12 15.36
CA ALA A 196 -10.73 30.92 16.31
C ALA A 196 -10.65 32.44 16.04
N LYS A 197 -9.60 32.91 15.36
CA LYS A 197 -9.46 34.30 14.89
C LYS A 197 -10.08 34.52 13.50
N GLY A 198 -10.61 33.48 12.87
CA GLY A 198 -11.07 33.50 11.49
C GLY A 198 -9.93 33.47 10.47
N GLU A 199 -8.73 33.07 10.89
CA GLU A 199 -7.56 32.91 10.03
C GLU A 199 -7.43 31.44 9.59
N GLN A 200 -6.94 31.20 8.37
CA GLN A 200 -6.67 29.85 7.88
C GLN A 200 -5.25 29.45 8.24
N ALA A 201 -5.07 28.23 8.77
CA ALA A 201 -3.74 27.68 9.04
C ALA A 201 -2.90 27.59 7.75
N PRO A 202 -1.58 27.84 7.81
CA PRO A 202 -0.67 27.57 6.70
C PRO A 202 -0.85 26.15 6.15
N ARG A 203 -0.65 25.98 4.84
CA ARG A 203 -0.81 24.66 4.20
C ARG A 203 0.20 23.65 4.75
N GLU A 204 1.39 24.11 5.05
CA GLU A 204 2.49 23.33 5.62
C GLU A 204 2.09 22.74 6.98
N ASP A 205 1.45 23.54 7.84
CA ASP A 205 0.99 23.08 9.15
C ASP A 205 -0.17 22.07 9.03
N GLN A 206 -1.03 22.21 8.03
CA GLN A 206 -2.10 21.23 7.75
C GLN A 206 -1.52 19.89 7.25
N ILE A 207 -0.50 19.94 6.40
CA ILE A 207 0.22 18.74 5.91
C ILE A 207 0.91 18.06 7.08
N GLU A 208 1.62 18.81 7.92
CA GLU A 208 2.34 18.29 9.08
C GLU A 208 1.37 17.68 10.11
N GLU A 209 0.26 18.35 10.43
CA GLU A 209 -0.78 17.79 11.33
C GLU A 209 -1.28 16.44 10.81
N MET A 210 -1.56 16.34 9.51
CA MET A 210 -2.01 15.11 8.88
C MET A 210 -0.92 14.03 8.81
N ARG A 211 0.35 14.40 8.62
CA ARG A 211 1.49 13.47 8.67
C ARG A 211 1.60 12.85 10.05
N LEU A 212 1.52 13.65 11.11
CA LEU A 212 1.57 13.17 12.49
C LEU A 212 0.37 12.25 12.82
N VAL A 213 -0.85 12.60 12.41
CA VAL A 213 -2.02 11.71 12.59
C VAL A 213 -1.82 10.38 11.89
N HIS A 214 -1.22 10.39 10.70
CA HIS A 214 -0.92 9.17 9.98
C HIS A 214 0.16 8.34 10.69
N GLU A 215 1.27 8.95 11.11
CA GLU A 215 2.32 8.30 11.89
C GLU A 215 1.75 7.67 13.16
N MET A 216 0.85 8.36 13.88
CA MET A 216 0.14 7.77 15.03
C MET A 216 -0.67 6.53 14.64
N THR A 217 -1.38 6.57 13.50
CA THR A 217 -2.18 5.43 13.04
C THR A 217 -1.30 4.25 12.64
N GLU A 218 -0.16 4.51 11.99
CA GLU A 218 0.80 3.45 11.65
C GLU A 218 1.40 2.84 12.91
N LEU A 219 1.79 3.65 13.90
CA LEU A 219 2.28 3.18 15.19
C LEU A 219 1.25 2.31 15.91
N ASP A 220 -0.02 2.70 15.92
CA ASP A 220 -1.09 1.89 16.50
C ASP A 220 -1.19 0.51 15.81
N MET A 221 -1.10 0.48 14.47
CA MET A 221 -1.09 -0.78 13.72
C MET A 221 0.15 -1.65 14.02
N GLN A 222 1.31 -1.01 14.21
CA GLN A 222 2.55 -1.68 14.57
C GLN A 222 2.46 -2.29 15.99
N ILE A 223 1.95 -1.53 16.95
CA ILE A 223 1.70 -1.99 18.33
C ILE A 223 0.72 -3.17 18.33
N ASP A 224 -0.41 -3.05 17.64
CA ASP A 224 -1.40 -4.13 17.52
C ASP A 224 -0.78 -5.41 16.91
N THR A 225 0.10 -5.25 15.92
CA THR A 225 0.80 -6.38 15.28
C THR A 225 1.73 -7.07 16.26
N ILE A 226 2.51 -6.32 17.04
CA ILE A 226 3.42 -6.86 18.06
C ILE A 226 2.63 -7.56 19.17
N GLU A 227 1.56 -6.94 19.67
CA GLU A 227 0.72 -7.51 20.74
C GLU A 227 0.08 -8.84 20.29
N ARG A 228 -0.43 -8.91 19.05
CA ARG A 228 -0.94 -10.18 18.48
C ARG A 228 0.13 -11.26 18.40
N ARG A 229 1.36 -10.90 17.99
CA ARG A 229 2.49 -11.85 17.91
C ARG A 229 2.87 -12.38 19.29
N MET A 230 2.88 -11.53 20.31
CA MET A 230 3.18 -11.95 21.69
C MET A 230 2.15 -12.96 22.19
N ILE A 231 0.86 -12.70 22.00
CA ILE A 231 -0.23 -13.61 22.40
C ILE A 231 -0.10 -14.96 21.68
N LEU A 232 0.24 -14.96 20.40
CA LEU A 232 0.44 -16.21 19.64
C LEU A 232 1.61 -17.04 20.18
N LYS A 233 2.73 -16.40 20.51
CA LYS A 233 3.90 -17.08 21.11
C LYS A 233 3.58 -17.67 22.49
N GLU A 234 2.85 -16.93 23.32
CA GLU A 234 2.41 -17.41 24.64
C GLU A 234 1.48 -18.64 24.50
N ASN A 235 0.56 -18.60 23.55
CA ASN A 235 -0.34 -19.73 23.29
C ASN A 235 0.40 -20.97 22.74
N GLU A 236 1.38 -20.77 21.86
CA GLU A 236 2.21 -21.85 21.33
C GLU A 236 3.05 -22.48 22.43
N GLN A 237 3.66 -21.68 23.30
CA GLN A 237 4.41 -22.18 24.44
C GLN A 237 3.50 -22.97 25.41
N ALA A 238 2.32 -22.44 25.74
CA ALA A 238 1.36 -23.14 26.59
C ALA A 238 0.88 -24.47 25.97
N ALA A 239 0.70 -24.51 24.64
CA ALA A 239 0.34 -25.73 23.93
C ALA A 239 1.47 -26.78 23.97
N ASN A 240 2.72 -26.34 23.84
CA ASN A 240 3.89 -27.22 23.94
C ASN A 240 4.05 -27.78 25.37
N GLU A 241 3.93 -26.94 26.39
CA GLU A 241 3.98 -27.35 27.80
C GLU A 241 2.86 -28.35 28.15
N LEU A 242 1.65 -28.14 27.63
CA LEU A 242 0.54 -29.09 27.80
C LEU A 242 0.81 -30.42 27.09
N SER A 243 1.39 -30.39 25.88
CA SER A 243 1.75 -31.59 25.13
C SER A 243 2.85 -32.40 25.84
N GLU A 244 3.84 -31.73 26.44
CA GLU A 244 4.89 -32.38 27.24
C GLU A 244 4.31 -33.02 28.50
N ALA A 245 3.45 -32.30 29.23
CA ALA A 245 2.78 -32.83 30.42
C ALA A 245 1.92 -34.07 30.12
N LEU A 246 1.21 -34.08 28.98
CA LEU A 246 0.42 -35.24 28.55
C LEU A 246 1.29 -36.43 28.09
N ALA A 247 2.49 -36.18 27.58
CA ALA A 247 3.43 -37.24 27.22
C ALA A 247 4.07 -37.90 28.45
N GLU A 248 4.28 -37.13 29.53
CA GLU A 248 4.85 -37.64 30.79
C GLU A 248 3.84 -38.46 31.63
N ASP A 249 2.54 -38.24 31.48
CA ASP A 249 1.47 -38.95 32.23
C ASP A 249 1.12 -40.34 31.63
N HIS A 250 1.76 -40.71 30.51
CA HIS A 250 1.66 -42.04 29.89
C HIS A 250 3.03 -42.74 29.75
N PRO A 251 3.76 -43.01 30.84
CA PRO A 251 5.11 -43.56 30.72
C PRO A 251 5.15 -45.03 30.27
N ASP A 252 4.12 -45.84 30.53
CA ASP A 252 4.19 -47.28 30.24
C ASP A 252 2.79 -47.92 30.07
N ASP A 253 2.25 -47.91 28.84
CA ASP A 253 1.48 -49.07 28.35
C ASP A 253 2.30 -49.76 27.26
N GLN A 254 3.52 -50.17 27.62
CA GLN A 254 4.21 -51.26 26.95
C GLN A 254 3.47 -52.55 27.31
N GLY A 255 2.28 -52.72 26.75
CA GLY A 255 1.50 -53.94 26.81
C GLY A 255 2.36 -55.10 26.34
N ALA A 256 2.91 -55.85 27.30
CA ALA A 256 3.65 -57.07 27.04
C ALA A 256 2.79 -57.98 26.14
N PRO A 257 3.32 -58.51 25.01
CA PRO A 257 2.58 -59.43 24.18
C PRO A 257 2.28 -60.69 25.02
N ARG A 258 1.01 -60.87 25.39
CA ARG A 258 0.55 -62.12 26.01
C ARG A 258 0.75 -63.25 25.00
N HIS A 259 1.84 -63.99 25.18
CA HIS A 259 2.02 -65.31 24.58
C HIS A 259 0.83 -66.20 24.98
N LEU A 260 -0.07 -66.43 24.03
CA LEU A 260 -1.02 -67.53 24.08
C LEU A 260 -0.24 -68.80 23.69
N HIS A 261 0.04 -69.64 24.69
CA HIS A 261 0.50 -71.01 24.48
C HIS A 261 -0.58 -71.83 23.77
N GLY A 262 -0.18 -72.47 22.67
CA GLY A 262 -0.66 -73.76 22.21
C GLY A 262 0.55 -74.68 22.09
#